data_AF-A0A2M7H9K3-F1
#
_entry.id   AF-A0A2M7H9K3-F1
#
_cell.length_a   1.000
_cell.length_b   1.000
_cell.length_c   1.000
_cell.angle_alpha   90.00
_cell.angle_beta   90.00
_cell.angle_gamma   90.00
#
_symmetry.space_group_name_H-M   'P 1'
#
loop_
_entity.id
_entity.type
_entity.pdbx_description
1 polymer ?
#
loop_
_entity_poly.entity_id
_entity_poly.type
_entity_poly.pdbx_seq_one_letter_code
_entity_poly.pdbx_strand_id
1 'polypeptide(L)' 'MAVKQAVNDYLDAVEGAYGAAVRKQTSIEHREGTTLKIRQGKKDPLHVDLEMLKSLTRSLKSYA' A
#
# COMPACT_ATOMS: atom_id res chain seq x y z
N MET A 1 9.53 9.59 -9.48
CA MET A 1 9.79 8.15 -9.63
C MET A 1 9.69 7.37 -8.32
N ALA A 2 10.23 7.88 -7.20
CA ALA A 2 10.26 7.16 -5.91
C ALA A 2 8.88 6.78 -5.31
N VAL A 3 7.85 7.64 -5.45
CA VAL A 3 6.50 7.35 -4.93
C VAL A 3 5.84 6.18 -5.67
N LYS A 4 5.96 6.16 -7.01
CA LYS A 4 5.39 5.09 -7.85
C LYS A 4 6.03 3.72 -7.53
N GLN A 5 7.33 3.70 -7.29
CA GLN A 5 8.03 2.48 -6.87
C GLN A 5 7.52 1.99 -5.51
N ALA A 6 7.44 2.88 -4.51
CA ALA A 6 6.97 2.50 -3.17
C ALA A 6 5.52 1.99 -3.17
N VAL A 7 4.65 2.58 -4.01
CA VAL A 7 3.27 2.10 -4.21
C VAL A 7 3.25 0.70 -4.80
N ASN A 8 4.03 0.44 -5.86
CA ASN A 8 4.12 -0.90 -6.45
C ASN A 8 4.66 -1.92 -5.44
N ASP A 9 5.74 -1.59 -4.74
CA ASP A 9 6.35 -2.47 -3.74
C ASP A 9 5.35 -2.83 -2.62
N TYR A 10 4.49 -1.88 -2.22
CA TYR A 10 3.41 -2.14 -1.26
C TYR A 10 2.33 -3.06 -1.84
N LEU A 11 1.87 -2.81 -3.07
CA LEU A 11 0.85 -3.64 -3.71
C LEU A 11 1.33 -5.09 -3.91
N ASP A 12 2.59 -5.26 -4.28
CA ASP A 12 3.21 -6.58 -4.42
C ASP A 12 3.36 -7.27 -3.06
N ALA A 13 3.71 -6.53 -2.00
CA ALA A 13 3.75 -7.08 -0.63
C ALA A 13 2.36 -7.47 -0.11
N VAL A 14 1.31 -6.69 -0.43
CA VAL A 14 -0.08 -7.04 -0.14
C VAL A 14 -0.49 -8.32 -0.87
N GLU A 15 -0.09 -8.48 -2.13
CA GLU A 15 -0.34 -9.70 -2.90
C GLU A 15 0.37 -10.91 -2.31
N GLY A 16 1.63 -10.76 -1.89
CA GLY A 16 2.37 -11.84 -1.21
C GLY A 16 1.73 -12.26 0.11
N ALA A 17 1.32 -11.30 0.95
CA ALA A 17 0.78 -11.58 2.28
C ALA A 17 -0.68 -12.08 2.28
N TYR A 18 -1.51 -11.60 1.35
CA TYR A 18 -2.96 -11.84 1.38
C TYR A 18 -3.54 -12.40 0.07
N GLY A 19 -2.73 -12.55 -0.98
CA GLY A 19 -3.13 -13.06 -2.29
C GLY A 19 -3.65 -12.01 -3.27
N ALA A 20 -3.70 -12.40 -4.55
CA ALA A 20 -4.06 -11.53 -5.68
C ALA A 20 -5.48 -10.93 -5.59
N ALA A 21 -6.41 -11.60 -4.90
CA ALA A 21 -7.77 -11.10 -4.70
C ALA A 21 -7.78 -9.81 -3.87
N VAL A 22 -6.97 -9.76 -2.81
CA VAL A 22 -6.87 -8.59 -1.92
C VAL A 22 -6.12 -7.45 -2.60
N ARG A 23 -5.07 -7.76 -3.38
CA ARG A 23 -4.38 -6.76 -4.21
C ARG A 23 -5.31 -6.08 -5.20
N LYS A 24 -6.20 -6.82 -5.88
CA LYS A 24 -7.20 -6.23 -6.80
C LYS A 24 -8.19 -5.30 -6.10
N GLN A 25 -8.44 -5.52 -4.82
CA GLN A 25 -9.28 -4.65 -3.99
C GLN A 25 -8.49 -3.51 -3.34
N THR A 26 -7.17 -3.47 -3.51
CA THR A 26 -6.30 -2.46 -2.90
C THR A 26 -5.96 -1.38 -3.92
N SER A 27 -6.26 -0.12 -3.59
CA SER A 27 -5.88 1.04 -4.41
C SER A 27 -5.12 2.04 -3.55
N ILE A 28 -4.10 2.66 -4.15
CA ILE A 28 -3.36 3.75 -3.51
C ILE A 28 -3.49 5.00 -4.38
N GLU A 29 -4.04 6.05 -3.80
CA GLU A 29 -4.19 7.36 -4.43
C GLU A 29 -3.20 8.33 -3.79
N HIS A 30 -2.47 9.08 -4.61
CA HIS A 30 -1.64 10.18 -4.11
C HIS A 30 -2.52 11.41 -3.92
N ARG A 31 -2.51 11.95 -2.70
CA ARG A 31 -3.16 13.22 -2.32
C ARG A 31 -2.13 14.33 -2.29
N GLU A 32 -2.60 15.58 -2.24
CA GLU A 32 -1.74 16.76 -2.19
C GLU A 32 -0.58 16.62 -1.18
N GLY A 33 0.59 17.10 -1.59
CA GLY A 33 1.82 16.97 -0.81
C GLY A 33 2.39 15.56 -0.83
N THR A 34 2.69 15.01 0.35
CA THR A 34 3.35 13.69 0.54
C THR A 34 2.40 12.60 1.05
N THR A 35 1.10 12.88 1.08
CA THR A 35 0.09 11.98 1.66
C THR A 35 -0.43 11.00 0.62
N LEU A 36 -0.56 9.74 1.02
CA LEU A 36 -1.09 8.63 0.24
C LEU A 36 -2.35 8.10 0.93
N LYS A 37 -3.37 7.79 0.13
CA LYS A 37 -4.62 7.20 0.59
C LYS A 37 -4.70 5.76 0.13
N ILE A 38 -4.66 4.83 1.06
CA ILE A 38 -4.78 3.39 0.81
C ILE A 38 -6.23 2.99 1.06
N ARG A 39 -6.88 2.37 0.07
CA ARG A 39 -8.19 1.74 0.23
C ARG A 39 -8.04 0.24 -0.03
N GLN A 40 -8.56 -0.60 0.86
CA GLN A 40 -8.53 -2.04 0.72
C GLN A 40 -9.95 -2.60 0.86
N GLY A 41 -10.58 -2.93 -0.27
CA GLY A 41 -11.95 -3.40 -0.33
C GLY A 41 -12.93 -2.38 0.24
N LYS A 42 -13.79 -2.84 1.16
CA LYS A 42 -14.82 -2.02 1.83
C LYS A 42 -14.34 -1.37 3.14
N LYS A 43 -13.06 -1.50 3.50
CA LYS A 43 -12.52 -0.86 4.71
C LYS A 43 -12.39 0.64 4.52
N ASP A 44 -12.43 1.37 5.64
CA ASP A 44 -12.16 2.80 5.64
C ASP A 44 -10.77 3.09 5.05
N PRO A 45 -10.65 4.14 4.22
CA PRO A 45 -9.36 4.49 3.64
C PRO A 45 -8.36 4.95 4.70
N LEU A 46 -7.16 4.40 4.66
CA LEU A 46 -6.05 4.80 5.52
C LEU A 46 -5.25 5.92 4.83
N HIS A 47 -4.97 6.99 5.56
CA HIS A 47 -4.08 8.07 5.09
C HIS A 47 -2.71 7.87 5.72
N VAL A 48 -1.68 7.78 4.89
CA VAL A 48 -0.30 7.54 5.31
C VAL A 48 0.64 8.44 4.52
N ASP A 49 1.82 8.73 5.05
CA ASP A 49 2.90 9.30 4.24
C ASP A 49 3.73 8.20 3.57
N LEU A 50 4.76 8.62 2.83
CA LEU A 50 5.65 7.71 2.12
C LEU A 50 6.51 6.83 3.05
N GLU A 51 6.90 7.33 4.22
CA GLU A 51 7.72 6.56 5.18
C GLU A 51 6.90 5.47 5.84
N MET A 52 5.67 5.81 6.23
CA MET A 52 4.70 4.90 6.80
C MET A 52 4.29 3.83 5.77
N LEU A 53 4.11 4.18 4.49
CA LEU A 53 3.90 3.19 3.43
C LEU A 53 5.06 2.19 3.37
N LYS A 54 6.32 2.66 3.37
CA LYS A 54 7.50 1.80 3.37
C LYS A 54 7.60 0.92 4.63
N SER A 55 7.15 1.43 5.77
CA SER A 55 7.08 0.64 7.01
C SER A 55 6.06 -0.48 6.87
N LEU A 56 4.85 -0.18 6.38
CA LEU A 56 3.81 -1.16 6.14
C LEU A 56 4.26 -2.23 5.13
N THR A 57 4.92 -1.83 4.05
CA THR A 57 5.51 -2.77 3.08
C THR A 57 6.48 -3.75 3.75
N ARG A 58 7.36 -3.25 4.64
CA ARG A 58 8.30 -4.11 5.38
C ARG A 58 7.59 -5.09 6.30
N SER A 59 6.57 -4.63 7.03
CA SER A 59 5.75 -5.49 7.90
C SER A 59 5.02 -6.58 7.09
N LEU A 60 4.45 -6.24 5.93
CA LEU A 60 3.79 -7.21 5.06
C LEU A 60 4.76 -8.24 4.49
N LYS A 61 5.96 -7.81 4.09
CA LYS A 61 7.02 -8.71 3.63
C LYS A 61 7.56 -9.64 4.72
N SER A 62 7.45 -9.27 6.00
CA SER A 62 7.81 -10.17 7.11
C SER A 62 6.72 -11.19 7.46
N TYR A 63 5.49 -10.95 7.01
CA TYR A 63 4.34 -11.82 7.24
C TYR A 63 4.21 -12.92 6.16
N ALA A 64 4.67 -12.63 4.93
CA ALA A 64 4.70 -13.56 3.80
C ALA A 64 5.92 -14.50 3.85
#